data_AF-A0A942QTC5-F1
#
_entry.id   AF-A0A942QTC5-F1
#
_cell.length_a   1.000
_cell.length_b   1.000
_cell.length_c   1.000
_cell.angle_alpha   90.00
_cell.angle_beta   90.00
_cell.angle_gamma   90.00
#
_symmetry.space_group_name_H-M   'P 1'
#
loop_
_entity.id
_entity.type
_entity.pdbx_description
1 polymer ?
#
loop_
_entity_poly.entity_id
_entity_poly.type
_entity_poly.pdbx_seq_one_letter_code
_entity_poly.pdbx_strand_id
1 'polypeptide(L)'
;MFLTQKKDMYTNITSNEYIKNWSKSNFSYNQKTITSKELQDLDRIRLSQGIFKMKSFFNEQLKNTKENAVVLLNHNNLMYSSLYLLKQDIINHKIVDDISTKNKIALRITEEILKIEKNSPLFPSNCCSHIQSVASILKWMLLTGSQDDGLSEEFDTILDITALLLTKIYKEKSVLPIIINMAFERNRRGANTHDLLWSFFEAKDPRSFILVANYLLSEHNKDIELAKKLLKFASDVNMTINTPPYYQYLHFISWLKENYFYLYFTGESFQQTNQPIPYVVVLEAKYLNKVVSIDTGKILESLSENDVNCIYTFRNLDQNTRIILTNFSHFLRHKDDQFWTHWLNSTISEQIMTAKNWLGVS
;
A
#
# COMPACT_ATOMS: atom_id res chain seq x y z
N MET A 1 -22.79 -0.06 33.01
CA MET A 1 -22.01 1.18 32.79
C MET A 1 -21.12 1.12 31.53
N PHE A 2 -21.51 0.32 30.50
CA PHE A 2 -20.78 0.16 29.23
C PHE A 2 -21.67 0.39 27.99
N LEU A 3 -22.86 0.97 28.17
CA LEU A 3 -23.86 1.15 27.10
C LEU A 3 -24.18 2.60 26.77
N THR A 4 -23.51 3.57 27.42
CA THR A 4 -23.83 5.00 27.28
C THR A 4 -22.79 5.81 26.50
N GLN A 5 -21.68 5.21 26.04
CA GLN A 5 -20.66 5.91 25.23
C GLN A 5 -20.80 5.73 23.71
N LYS A 6 -21.75 4.92 23.22
CA LYS A 6 -21.98 4.74 21.77
C LYS A 6 -22.99 5.72 21.16
N LYS A 7 -23.65 6.56 21.98
CA LYS A 7 -24.78 7.39 21.55
C LYS A 7 -24.41 8.83 21.19
N ASP A 8 -23.21 9.30 21.56
CA ASP A 8 -22.80 10.70 21.37
C ASP A 8 -21.93 10.95 20.13
N MET A 9 -21.71 9.94 19.27
CA MET A 9 -20.82 10.10 18.09
C MET A 9 -21.54 10.55 16.80
N TYR A 10 -22.87 10.70 16.81
CA TYR A 10 -23.67 10.90 15.59
C TYR A 10 -24.62 12.10 15.58
N THR A 11 -24.39 13.10 16.44
CA THR A 11 -25.11 14.38 16.41
C THR A 11 -24.14 15.56 16.35
N ASN A 12 -23.68 15.88 15.14
CA ASN A 12 -23.66 17.24 14.57
C ASN A 12 -22.79 17.27 13.31
N ILE A 13 -23.47 17.53 12.19
CA ILE A 13 -22.92 17.51 10.84
C ILE A 13 -22.46 18.93 10.50
N THR A 14 -21.15 19.16 10.51
CA THR A 14 -20.48 20.14 9.65
C THR A 14 -19.19 19.52 9.10
N SER A 15 -19.04 19.58 7.78
CA SER A 15 -18.28 18.66 6.93
C SER A 15 -16.76 18.81 6.93
N ASN A 16 -16.16 19.74 7.70
CA ASN A 16 -14.72 20.01 7.66
C ASN A 16 -13.91 19.41 8.83
N GLU A 17 -14.51 19.22 10.02
CA GLU A 17 -13.79 18.68 11.18
C GLU A 17 -13.67 17.14 11.15
N TYR A 18 -14.66 16.45 10.61
CA TYR A 18 -14.64 14.98 10.55
C TYR A 18 -13.63 14.42 9.54
N ILE A 19 -13.36 15.13 8.44
CA ILE A 19 -12.35 14.73 7.44
C ILE A 19 -10.94 14.87 8.03
N LYS A 20 -10.71 15.91 8.84
CA LYS A 20 -9.48 16.08 9.63
C LYS A 20 -9.35 15.05 10.76
N ASN A 21 -10.46 14.65 11.38
CA ASN A 21 -10.44 13.69 12.50
C ASN A 21 -10.35 12.24 12.04
N TRP A 22 -11.01 11.83 10.94
CA TRP A 22 -10.88 10.48 10.38
C TRP A 22 -9.48 10.21 9.80
N SER A 23 -8.85 11.24 9.21
CA SER A 23 -7.44 11.16 8.78
C SER A 23 -6.45 11.10 9.96
N LYS A 24 -6.73 11.80 11.07
CA LYS A 24 -5.85 11.81 12.26
C LYS A 24 -6.04 10.64 13.22
N SER A 25 -7.26 10.11 13.39
CA SER A 25 -7.55 9.11 14.44
C SER A 25 -7.30 7.67 14.00
N ASN A 26 -7.24 7.38 12.69
CA ASN A 26 -7.18 6.01 12.16
C ASN A 26 -5.96 5.71 11.27
N PHE A 27 -5.09 6.69 11.01
CA PHE A 27 -3.96 6.51 10.10
C PHE A 27 -2.67 7.09 10.70
N SER A 28 -1.99 6.29 11.51
CA SER A 28 -0.60 6.56 11.89
C SER A 28 0.32 5.65 11.08
N TYR A 29 0.69 6.12 9.89
CA TYR A 29 1.90 5.68 9.23
C TYR A 29 3.04 6.59 9.69
N ASN A 30 3.47 6.45 10.94
CA ASN A 30 4.59 7.25 11.46
C ASN A 30 5.89 6.82 10.75
N GLN A 31 6.33 7.60 9.77
CA GLN A 31 7.69 7.54 9.24
C GLN A 31 8.61 8.31 10.20
N LYS A 32 9.54 7.62 10.85
CA LYS A 32 10.65 8.27 11.55
C LYS A 32 11.75 8.56 10.52
N THR A 33 11.91 9.82 10.14
CA THR A 33 13.01 10.28 9.27
C THR A 33 14.31 10.27 10.09
N ILE A 34 15.36 9.62 9.59
CA ILE A 34 16.68 9.60 10.24
C ILE A 34 17.27 11.02 10.18
N THR A 35 17.66 11.58 11.31
CA THR A 35 18.22 12.95 11.38
C THR A 35 19.73 12.94 11.20
N SER A 36 20.32 14.05 10.73
CA SER A 36 21.77 14.15 10.44
C SER A 36 22.70 13.90 11.64
N LYS A 37 22.18 14.01 12.88
CA LYS A 37 22.91 13.69 14.12
C LYS A 37 23.00 12.20 14.43
N GLU A 38 22.18 11.36 13.79
CA GLU A 38 22.13 9.91 14.03
C GLU A 38 22.98 9.11 13.02
N LEU A 39 23.57 9.78 12.02
CA LEU A 39 24.35 9.18 10.94
C LEU A 39 25.75 8.78 11.40
N GLN A 40 26.14 7.55 11.06
CA GLN A 40 27.47 7.02 11.30
C GLN A 40 28.49 7.57 10.29
N ASP A 41 29.79 7.47 10.61
CA ASP A 41 30.87 8.05 9.81
C ASP A 41 30.87 7.66 8.32
N LEU A 42 30.61 6.39 7.97
CA LEU A 42 30.51 5.94 6.57
C LEU A 42 29.37 6.65 5.84
N ASP A 43 28.18 6.66 6.45
CA ASP A 43 26.99 7.30 5.87
C ASP A 43 27.19 8.82 5.75
N ARG A 44 27.79 9.45 6.76
CA ARG A 44 28.11 10.88 6.76
C ARG A 44 29.10 11.22 5.65
N ILE A 45 30.17 10.44 5.48
CA ILE A 45 31.16 10.67 4.42
C ILE A 45 30.52 10.42 3.06
N ARG A 46 29.72 9.36 2.90
CA ARG A 46 29.02 9.05 1.64
C ARG A 46 28.12 10.19 1.20
N LEU A 47 27.27 10.70 2.12
CA LEU A 47 26.31 11.75 1.82
C LEU A 47 26.95 13.13 1.61
N SER A 48 28.06 13.43 2.31
CA SER A 48 28.73 14.74 2.21
C SER A 48 29.84 14.82 1.17
N GLN A 49 30.55 13.73 0.92
CA GLN A 49 31.76 13.69 0.08
C GLN A 49 31.71 12.66 -1.05
N GLY A 50 30.63 11.87 -1.13
CA GLY A 50 30.39 10.91 -2.20
C GLY A 50 30.99 9.51 -1.95
N ILE A 51 30.63 8.60 -2.85
CA ILE A 51 30.93 7.15 -2.76
C ILE A 51 32.44 6.89 -2.76
N PHE A 52 33.20 7.57 -3.61
CA PHE A 52 34.65 7.37 -3.72
C PHE A 52 35.36 7.64 -2.40
N LYS A 53 35.04 8.78 -1.74
CA LYS A 53 35.65 9.17 -0.46
C LYS A 53 35.28 8.21 0.66
N MET A 54 34.03 7.74 0.70
CA MET A 54 33.62 6.70 1.66
C MET A 54 34.43 5.43 1.48
N LYS A 55 34.61 4.94 0.24
CA LYS A 55 35.41 3.75 -0.04
C LYS A 55 36.89 3.93 0.32
N SER A 56 37.48 5.07 0.00
CA SER A 56 38.87 5.38 0.38
C SER A 56 39.03 5.38 1.90
N PHE A 57 38.12 6.03 2.63
CA PHE A 57 38.14 6.04 4.10
C PHE A 57 38.02 4.63 4.68
N PHE A 58 37.10 3.81 4.17
CA PHE A 58 36.94 2.44 4.62
C PHE A 58 38.20 1.60 4.36
N ASN A 59 38.83 1.75 3.19
CA ASN A 59 40.07 1.05 2.84
C ASN A 59 41.27 1.52 3.68
N GLU A 60 41.32 2.79 4.08
CA GLU A 60 42.32 3.27 5.05
C GLU A 60 42.12 2.61 6.42
N GLN A 61 40.88 2.44 6.88
CA GLN A 61 40.62 1.73 8.13
C GLN A 61 41.05 0.26 8.05
N LEU A 62 40.77 -0.43 6.93
CA LEU A 62 41.23 -1.80 6.70
C LEU A 62 42.76 -1.94 6.73
N LYS A 63 43.49 -0.95 6.18
CA LYS A 63 44.97 -0.94 6.21
C LYS A 63 45.52 -0.74 7.62
N ASN A 64 44.82 0.03 8.45
CA ASN A 64 45.24 0.27 9.83
C ASN A 64 45.01 -0.98 10.68
N THR A 65 43.76 -1.43 10.82
CA THR A 65 43.38 -2.69 11.47
C THR A 65 42.07 -3.22 10.89
N LYS A 66 41.96 -4.54 10.75
CA LYS A 66 40.74 -5.18 10.28
C LYS A 66 39.56 -4.89 11.22
N GLU A 67 39.83 -4.82 12.51
CA GLU A 67 38.88 -4.55 13.58
C GLU A 67 38.21 -3.18 13.43
N ASN A 68 38.95 -2.13 13.06
CA ASN A 68 38.39 -0.80 12.85
C ASN A 68 37.32 -0.79 11.76
N ALA A 69 37.59 -1.47 10.65
CA ALA A 69 36.62 -1.59 9.55
C ALA A 69 35.37 -2.37 9.98
N VAL A 70 35.53 -3.44 10.76
CA VAL A 70 34.43 -4.24 11.30
C VAL A 70 33.57 -3.42 12.27
N VAL A 71 34.17 -2.58 13.12
CA VAL A 71 33.43 -1.67 14.02
C VAL A 71 32.54 -0.70 13.24
N LEU A 72 33.04 -0.13 12.15
CA LEU A 72 32.23 0.76 11.29
C LEU A 72 31.05 0.02 10.68
N LEU A 73 31.26 -1.20 10.17
CA LEU A 73 30.20 -2.01 9.57
C LEU A 73 29.16 -2.46 10.61
N ASN A 74 29.58 -2.75 11.83
CA ASN A 74 28.70 -3.25 12.89
C ASN A 74 27.94 -2.16 13.65
N HIS A 75 28.09 -0.91 13.24
CA HIS A 75 27.36 0.18 13.85
C HIS A 75 25.84 0.05 13.60
N ASN A 76 25.05 0.24 14.67
CA ASN A 76 23.60 -0.01 14.65
C ASN A 76 22.85 0.81 13.58
N ASN A 77 23.29 2.06 13.37
CA ASN A 77 22.67 3.01 12.46
C ASN A 77 23.24 3.00 11.04
N LEU A 78 24.11 2.05 10.69
CA LEU A 78 24.59 1.92 9.32
C LEU A 78 23.40 1.83 8.35
N MET A 79 23.42 2.60 7.27
CA MET A 79 22.44 2.49 6.20
C MET A 79 22.75 1.33 5.25
N TYR A 80 21.71 0.73 4.70
CA TYR A 80 21.86 -0.38 3.75
C TYR A 80 22.65 0.01 2.50
N SER A 81 22.47 1.22 1.97
CA SER A 81 23.19 1.71 0.79
C SER A 81 24.71 1.67 0.97
N SER A 82 25.21 2.06 2.15
CA SER A 82 26.66 2.02 2.45
C SER A 82 27.16 0.59 2.57
N LEU A 83 26.39 -0.30 3.22
CA LEU A 83 26.71 -1.73 3.28
C LEU A 83 26.77 -2.35 1.87
N TYR A 84 25.79 -2.05 1.01
CA TYR A 84 25.72 -2.52 -0.36
C TYR A 84 26.93 -2.06 -1.19
N LEU A 85 27.29 -0.78 -1.12
CA LEU A 85 28.41 -0.22 -1.88
C LEU A 85 29.76 -0.84 -1.47
N LEU A 86 29.90 -1.27 -0.22
CA LEU A 86 31.09 -1.93 0.31
C LEU A 86 31.07 -3.46 0.17
N LYS A 87 30.01 -4.07 -0.39
CA LYS A 87 29.87 -5.53 -0.52
C LYS A 87 31.13 -6.21 -1.07
N GLN A 88 31.66 -5.72 -2.18
CA GLN A 88 32.84 -6.31 -2.82
C GLN A 88 34.10 -6.14 -1.96
N ASP A 89 34.26 -4.99 -1.32
CA ASP A 89 35.37 -4.72 -0.41
C ASP A 89 35.33 -5.66 0.81
N ILE A 90 34.13 -5.93 1.36
CA ILE A 90 33.90 -6.88 2.46
C ILE A 90 34.28 -8.31 2.06
N ILE A 91 33.90 -8.75 0.85
CA ILE A 91 34.19 -10.08 0.33
C ILE A 91 35.69 -10.25 0.07
N ASN A 92 36.31 -9.29 -0.63
CA ASN A 92 37.72 -9.35 -1.02
C ASN A 92 38.67 -9.40 0.18
N HIS A 93 38.32 -8.71 1.27
CA HIS A 93 39.12 -8.70 2.50
C HIS A 93 38.73 -9.80 3.51
N LYS A 94 37.82 -10.72 3.14
CA LYS A 94 37.39 -11.86 3.97
C LYS A 94 36.95 -11.41 5.38
N ILE A 95 36.09 -10.39 5.46
CA ILE A 95 35.56 -9.87 6.74
C ILE A 95 34.05 -10.16 6.90
N VAL A 96 33.46 -10.93 5.99
CA VAL A 96 32.04 -11.33 6.02
C VAL A 96 31.68 -12.04 7.33
N ASP A 97 32.58 -12.86 7.87
CA ASP A 97 32.35 -13.61 9.10
C ASP A 97 32.44 -12.76 10.38
N ASP A 98 32.98 -11.56 10.29
CA ASP A 98 33.19 -10.67 11.45
C ASP A 98 32.10 -9.60 11.58
N ILE A 99 31.29 -9.42 10.55
CA ILE A 99 30.17 -8.47 10.58
C ILE A 99 28.94 -9.03 11.32
N SER A 100 28.06 -8.13 11.73
CA SER A 100 26.86 -8.43 12.51
C SER A 100 25.93 -9.36 11.73
N THR A 101 25.17 -10.18 12.45
CA THR A 101 24.17 -11.09 11.86
C THR A 101 23.17 -10.35 10.97
N LYS A 102 22.76 -9.13 11.36
CA LYS A 102 21.92 -8.23 10.55
C LYS A 102 22.52 -8.02 9.15
N ASN A 103 23.78 -7.61 9.11
CA ASN A 103 24.46 -7.27 7.86
C ASN A 103 24.78 -8.51 7.02
N LYS A 104 25.16 -9.64 7.66
CA LYS A 104 25.36 -10.92 6.97
C LYS A 104 24.10 -11.36 6.23
N ILE A 105 22.97 -11.35 6.92
CA ILE A 105 21.68 -11.72 6.34
C ILE A 105 21.31 -10.75 5.21
N ALA A 106 21.51 -9.43 5.40
CA ALA A 106 21.25 -8.46 4.35
C ALA A 106 22.07 -8.74 3.08
N LEU A 107 23.39 -8.94 3.22
CA LEU A 107 24.26 -9.28 2.08
C LEU A 107 23.87 -10.59 1.41
N ARG A 108 23.46 -11.60 2.19
CA ARG A 108 22.96 -12.86 1.65
C ARG A 108 21.68 -12.67 0.83
N ILE A 109 20.71 -11.92 1.36
CA ILE A 109 19.48 -11.57 0.64
C ILE A 109 19.81 -10.82 -0.65
N THR A 110 20.71 -9.84 -0.59
CA THR A 110 21.21 -9.10 -1.76
C THR A 110 21.73 -10.07 -2.83
N GLU A 111 22.58 -11.02 -2.46
CA GLU A 111 23.11 -12.00 -3.40
C GLU A 111 22.05 -12.95 -3.95
N GLU A 112 21.15 -13.43 -3.10
CA GLU A 112 20.07 -14.32 -3.52
C GLU A 112 19.17 -13.60 -4.54
N ILE A 113 18.79 -12.34 -4.28
CA ILE A 113 18.01 -11.52 -5.22
C ILE A 113 18.73 -11.36 -6.56
N LEU A 114 20.01 -11.00 -6.55
CA LEU A 114 20.78 -10.81 -7.79
C LEU A 114 21.02 -12.12 -8.56
N LYS A 115 20.90 -13.27 -7.90
CA LYS A 115 20.98 -14.61 -8.51
C LYS A 115 19.64 -15.14 -8.99
N ILE A 116 18.51 -14.49 -8.66
CA ILE A 116 17.19 -14.90 -9.17
C ILE A 116 17.21 -14.76 -10.69
N GLU A 117 17.35 -15.88 -11.38
CA GLU A 117 16.94 -15.97 -12.78
C GLU A 117 15.45 -15.60 -12.84
N LYS A 118 15.06 -14.86 -13.89
CA LYS A 118 13.70 -14.27 -14.04
C LYS A 118 12.52 -15.23 -13.84
N ASN A 119 12.75 -16.55 -13.74
CA ASN A 119 11.75 -17.61 -13.60
C ASN A 119 11.87 -18.46 -12.33
N SER A 120 12.73 -18.11 -11.35
CA SER A 120 12.84 -18.86 -10.09
C SER A 120 11.82 -18.38 -9.04
N PRO A 121 11.18 -19.29 -8.27
CA PRO A 121 10.34 -18.87 -7.16
C PRO A 121 11.15 -18.01 -6.17
N LEU A 122 10.61 -16.83 -5.85
CA LEU A 122 11.17 -15.74 -5.02
C LEU A 122 11.55 -16.11 -3.57
N PHE A 123 11.70 -17.39 -3.24
CA PHE A 123 12.01 -17.84 -1.89
C PHE A 123 13.52 -18.03 -1.68
N PRO A 124 14.12 -17.27 -0.76
CA PRO A 124 15.23 -17.71 0.08
C PRO A 124 14.86 -19.03 0.77
N SER A 125 15.06 -20.17 0.11
CA SER A 125 14.71 -21.50 0.61
C SER A 125 15.40 -21.86 1.94
N ASN A 126 16.36 -21.05 2.38
CA ASN A 126 17.19 -21.29 3.56
C ASN A 126 17.02 -20.27 4.72
N CYS A 127 16.10 -19.30 4.65
CA CYS A 127 15.93 -18.27 5.70
C CYS A 127 14.70 -18.51 6.63
N CYS A 128 14.02 -19.65 6.46
CA CYS A 128 12.71 -19.93 7.08
C CYS A 128 12.75 -20.10 8.62
N SER A 129 13.91 -20.30 9.25
CA SER A 129 14.00 -20.46 10.71
C SER A 129 13.84 -19.15 11.50
N HIS A 130 13.89 -17.98 10.83
CA HIS A 130 13.81 -16.67 11.48
C HIS A 130 12.97 -15.64 10.70
N ILE A 131 11.75 -16.00 10.31
CA ILE A 131 10.80 -15.17 9.52
C ILE A 131 10.72 -13.72 10.04
N GLN A 132 10.59 -13.50 11.35
CA GLN A 132 10.49 -12.15 11.93
C GLN A 132 11.79 -11.34 11.82
N SER A 133 12.96 -11.98 11.99
CA SER A 133 14.24 -11.26 11.86
C SER A 133 14.48 -10.85 10.41
N VAL A 134 14.15 -11.72 9.45
CA VAL A 134 14.29 -11.42 8.02
C VAL A 134 13.37 -10.26 7.62
N ALA A 135 12.10 -10.27 8.05
CA ALA A 135 11.19 -9.15 7.80
C ALA A 135 11.73 -7.82 8.34
N SER A 136 12.30 -7.81 9.56
CA SER A 136 12.89 -6.60 10.14
C SER A 136 14.11 -6.09 9.37
N ILE A 137 14.92 -7.00 8.84
CA ILE A 137 16.11 -6.67 8.04
C ILE A 137 15.69 -6.12 6.68
N LEU A 138 14.77 -6.78 5.97
CA LEU A 138 14.19 -6.29 4.72
C LEU A 138 13.59 -4.89 4.91
N LYS A 139 12.87 -4.67 6.01
CA LYS A 139 12.30 -3.35 6.33
C LYS A 139 13.38 -2.29 6.53
N TRP A 140 14.47 -2.61 7.23
CA TRP A 140 15.63 -1.72 7.37
C TRP A 140 16.31 -1.47 6.02
N MET A 141 16.48 -2.50 5.19
CA MET A 141 17.04 -2.39 3.83
C MET A 141 16.21 -1.42 2.99
N LEU A 142 14.89 -1.59 2.96
CA LEU A 142 13.99 -0.72 2.19
C LEU A 142 13.97 0.70 2.74
N LEU A 143 13.84 0.88 4.06
CA LEU A 143 13.75 2.20 4.70
C LEU A 143 15.01 3.04 4.51
N THR A 144 16.18 2.43 4.67
CA THR A 144 17.46 3.16 4.54
C THR A 144 17.93 3.22 3.10
N GLY A 145 17.63 2.20 2.29
CA GLY A 145 17.97 2.15 0.87
C GLY A 145 17.12 3.06 0.00
N SER A 146 15.84 3.31 0.34
CA SER A 146 14.96 4.16 -0.46
C SER A 146 15.45 5.61 -0.61
N GLN A 147 16.32 6.07 0.28
CA GLN A 147 16.93 7.40 0.19
C GLN A 147 17.92 7.51 -0.97
N ASP A 148 18.44 6.38 -1.43
CA ASP A 148 19.39 6.24 -2.52
C ASP A 148 18.74 5.50 -3.73
N ASP A 149 17.41 5.57 -3.87
CA ASP A 149 16.70 4.99 -5.01
C ASP A 149 17.14 5.64 -6.34
N GLY A 150 17.58 4.82 -7.29
CA GLY A 150 18.28 5.22 -8.50
C GLY A 150 19.80 5.17 -8.41
N LEU A 151 20.38 4.55 -7.35
CA LEU A 151 21.83 4.38 -7.19
C LEU A 151 22.44 3.51 -8.31
N SER A 152 21.78 2.41 -8.67
CA SER A 152 22.10 1.54 -9.81
C SER A 152 20.91 0.64 -10.13
N GLU A 153 20.82 0.11 -11.36
CA GLU A 153 19.72 -0.81 -11.74
C GLU A 153 19.65 -2.05 -10.83
N GLU A 154 20.81 -2.61 -10.47
CA GLU A 154 20.91 -3.72 -9.51
C GLU A 154 20.35 -3.34 -8.13
N PHE A 155 20.63 -2.12 -7.66
CA PHE A 155 20.17 -1.64 -6.36
C PHE A 155 18.65 -1.43 -6.36
N ASP A 156 18.13 -0.81 -7.42
CA ASP A 156 16.69 -0.60 -7.61
C ASP A 156 15.95 -1.94 -7.65
N THR A 157 16.50 -2.94 -8.35
CA THR A 157 15.96 -4.31 -8.39
C THR A 157 15.90 -4.93 -6.99
N ILE A 158 16.95 -4.73 -6.17
CA ILE A 158 16.96 -5.21 -4.80
C ILE A 158 15.87 -4.54 -3.96
N LEU A 159 15.68 -3.22 -4.10
CA LEU A 159 14.62 -2.52 -3.36
C LEU A 159 13.22 -2.96 -3.82
N ASP A 160 13.02 -3.16 -5.11
CA ASP A 160 11.73 -3.59 -5.69
C ASP A 160 11.34 -4.99 -5.20
N ILE A 161 12.29 -5.94 -5.22
CA ILE A 161 12.06 -7.29 -4.69
C ILE A 161 11.90 -7.27 -3.16
N THR A 162 12.65 -6.41 -2.46
CA THR A 162 12.50 -6.23 -1.01
C THR A 162 11.09 -5.73 -0.67
N ALA A 163 10.58 -4.74 -1.41
CA ALA A 163 9.22 -4.24 -1.27
C ALA A 163 8.18 -5.35 -1.52
N LEU A 164 8.35 -6.12 -2.60
CA LEU A 164 7.46 -7.24 -2.93
C LEU A 164 7.45 -8.33 -1.85
N LEU A 165 8.63 -8.73 -1.33
CA LEU A 165 8.71 -9.71 -0.25
C LEU A 165 8.00 -9.20 1.01
N LEU A 166 8.25 -7.95 1.40
CA LEU A 166 7.63 -7.34 2.57
C LEU A 166 6.11 -7.31 2.48
N THR A 167 5.55 -6.90 1.34
CA THR A 167 4.09 -6.78 1.18
C THR A 167 3.41 -8.11 0.91
N LYS A 168 3.94 -8.92 -0.01
CA LYS A 168 3.30 -10.15 -0.48
C LYS A 168 3.48 -11.32 0.47
N ILE A 169 4.70 -11.50 1.00
CA ILE A 169 5.05 -12.66 1.84
C ILE A 169 4.90 -12.33 3.32
N TYR A 170 5.54 -11.26 3.79
CA TYR A 170 5.55 -10.90 5.21
C TYR A 170 4.35 -10.07 5.65
N LYS A 171 3.51 -9.61 4.72
CA LYS A 171 2.32 -8.78 4.97
C LYS A 171 2.62 -7.50 5.75
N GLU A 172 3.83 -6.96 5.61
CA GLU A 172 4.24 -5.74 6.30
C GLU A 172 3.70 -4.48 5.62
N LYS A 173 2.55 -4.00 6.12
CA LYS A 173 1.87 -2.81 5.57
C LYS A 173 2.51 -1.49 5.98
N SER A 174 3.33 -1.51 7.03
CA SER A 174 4.02 -0.32 7.54
C SER A 174 4.99 0.32 6.53
N VAL A 175 5.40 -0.41 5.48
CA VAL A 175 6.31 0.09 4.44
C VAL A 175 5.60 0.68 3.22
N LEU A 176 4.28 0.59 3.12
CA LEU A 176 3.51 1.11 1.97
C LEU A 176 3.75 2.60 1.67
N PRO A 177 3.88 3.49 2.67
CA PRO A 177 4.26 4.87 2.44
C PRO A 177 5.64 5.03 1.78
N ILE A 178 6.61 4.16 2.10
CA ILE A 178 7.95 4.20 1.50
C ILE A 178 7.86 3.79 0.04
N ILE A 179 7.17 2.67 -0.24
CA ILE A 179 6.98 2.11 -1.58
C ILE A 179 6.30 3.13 -2.50
N ILE A 180 5.21 3.77 -2.03
CA ILE A 180 4.48 4.72 -2.86
C ILE A 180 5.30 5.99 -3.10
N ASN A 181 6.04 6.48 -2.08
CA ASN A 181 6.93 7.62 -2.26
C ASN A 181 7.98 7.33 -3.34
N MET A 182 8.64 6.16 -3.28
CA MET A 182 9.58 5.74 -4.31
C MET A 182 8.94 5.68 -5.70
N ALA A 183 7.74 5.09 -5.82
CA ALA A 183 7.05 5.00 -7.11
C ALA A 183 6.76 6.37 -7.72
N PHE A 184 6.33 7.35 -6.93
CA PHE A 184 6.08 8.71 -7.39
C PHE A 184 7.37 9.48 -7.71
N GLU A 185 8.44 9.32 -6.93
CA GLU A 185 9.76 9.89 -7.25
C GLU A 185 10.35 9.31 -8.54
N ARG A 186 10.19 8.00 -8.78
CA ARG A 186 10.58 7.37 -10.05
C ARG A 186 9.75 7.89 -11.21
N ASN A 187 8.43 8.03 -11.04
CA ASN A 187 7.55 8.61 -12.05
C ASN A 187 7.97 10.04 -12.44
N ARG A 188 8.33 10.87 -11.46
CA ARG A 188 8.84 12.23 -11.72
C ARG A 188 10.06 12.22 -12.65
N ARG A 189 10.98 11.29 -12.42
CA ARG A 189 12.22 11.12 -13.19
C ARG A 189 12.04 10.30 -14.48
N GLY A 190 10.88 9.71 -14.71
CA GLY A 190 10.61 8.84 -15.86
C GLY A 190 11.22 7.43 -15.74
N ALA A 191 11.56 7.00 -14.53
CA ALA A 191 12.07 5.66 -14.24
C ALA A 191 10.93 4.64 -14.08
N ASN A 192 11.28 3.34 -14.10
CA ASN A 192 10.30 2.25 -14.00
C ASN A 192 9.63 2.21 -12.61
N THR A 193 8.30 2.19 -12.61
CA THR A 193 7.46 2.16 -11.40
C THR A 193 6.69 0.85 -11.22
N HIS A 194 6.69 -0.03 -12.23
CA HIS A 194 5.74 -1.14 -12.31
C HIS A 194 5.88 -2.12 -11.14
N ASP A 195 7.10 -2.48 -10.77
CA ASP A 195 7.36 -3.45 -9.70
C ASP A 195 7.03 -2.91 -8.31
N LEU A 196 7.33 -1.62 -8.07
CA LEU A 196 6.90 -0.93 -6.84
C LEU A 196 5.38 -0.85 -6.74
N LEU A 197 4.69 -0.46 -7.82
CA LEU A 197 3.22 -0.41 -7.84
C LEU A 197 2.60 -1.80 -7.67
N TRP A 198 3.19 -2.83 -8.29
CA TRP A 198 2.78 -4.21 -8.08
C TRP A 198 2.94 -4.64 -6.63
N SER A 199 4.11 -4.37 -6.02
CA SER A 199 4.36 -4.66 -4.61
C SER A 199 3.34 -3.95 -3.70
N PHE A 200 2.94 -2.73 -4.03
CA PHE A 200 1.92 -1.98 -3.30
C PHE A 200 0.53 -2.63 -3.40
N PHE A 201 0.15 -3.11 -4.59
CA PHE A 201 -1.13 -3.82 -4.80
C PHE A 201 -1.19 -5.16 -4.05
N GLU A 202 -0.09 -5.91 -4.01
CA GLU A 202 0.04 -7.21 -3.33
C GLU A 202 -0.12 -7.14 -1.80
N ALA A 203 -0.12 -5.93 -1.22
CA ALA A 203 -0.43 -5.72 0.20
C ALA A 203 -1.91 -5.96 0.53
N LYS A 204 -2.79 -5.98 -0.48
CA LYS A 204 -4.24 -6.22 -0.37
C LYS A 204 -4.90 -5.39 0.74
N ASP A 205 -4.53 -4.11 0.83
CA ASP A 205 -5.15 -3.15 1.74
C ASP A 205 -5.74 -1.99 0.95
N PRO A 206 -7.05 -1.99 0.64
CA PRO A 206 -7.67 -0.88 -0.09
C PRO A 206 -7.47 0.48 0.57
N ARG A 207 -7.27 0.54 1.90
CA ARG A 207 -7.02 1.82 2.61
C ARG A 207 -5.68 2.43 2.26
N SER A 208 -4.72 1.65 1.76
CA SER A 208 -3.44 2.18 1.33
C SER A 208 -3.59 3.18 0.18
N PHE A 209 -4.67 3.10 -0.61
CA PHE A 209 -4.94 4.04 -1.70
C PHE A 209 -5.23 5.47 -1.22
N ILE A 210 -5.43 5.70 0.08
CA ILE A 210 -5.40 7.05 0.66
C ILE A 210 -4.02 7.70 0.41
N LEU A 211 -2.94 6.91 0.50
CA LEU A 211 -1.59 7.39 0.20
C LEU A 211 -1.46 7.84 -1.26
N VAL A 212 -2.10 7.13 -2.19
CA VAL A 212 -2.17 7.51 -3.61
C VAL A 212 -3.03 8.77 -3.79
N ALA A 213 -4.18 8.85 -3.12
CA ALA A 213 -5.08 9.99 -3.19
C ALA A 213 -4.42 11.28 -2.72
N ASN A 214 -3.51 11.22 -1.73
CA ASN A 214 -2.76 12.40 -1.29
C ASN A 214 -1.95 13.05 -2.43
N TYR A 215 -1.50 12.27 -3.42
CA TYR A 215 -0.78 12.81 -4.58
C TYR A 215 -1.67 13.55 -5.58
N LEU A 216 -3.00 13.45 -5.48
CA LEU A 216 -3.89 14.38 -6.19
C LEU A 216 -3.69 15.82 -5.71
N LEU A 217 -3.20 16.01 -4.48
CA LEU A 217 -2.92 17.33 -3.90
C LEU A 217 -1.47 17.78 -4.12
N SER A 218 -0.67 17.03 -4.89
CA SER A 218 0.73 17.37 -5.19
C SER A 218 0.83 18.63 -6.06
N GLU A 219 1.93 19.37 -5.91
CA GLU A 219 2.27 20.49 -6.80
C GLU A 219 2.85 20.02 -8.15
N HIS A 220 3.22 18.74 -8.25
CA HIS A 220 3.78 18.16 -9.47
C HIS A 220 2.71 17.53 -10.35
N ASN A 221 2.56 18.01 -11.58
CA ASN A 221 1.58 17.47 -12.54
C ASN A 221 1.74 15.97 -12.80
N LYS A 222 2.98 15.47 -12.89
CA LYS A 222 3.26 14.03 -13.06
C LYS A 222 2.70 13.18 -11.93
N ASP A 223 2.70 13.69 -10.70
CA ASP A 223 2.12 12.99 -9.56
C ASP A 223 0.60 12.94 -9.70
N ILE A 224 -0.04 14.07 -9.98
CA ILE A 224 -1.50 14.14 -10.17
C ILE A 224 -1.95 13.17 -11.27
N GLU A 225 -1.23 13.11 -12.39
CA GLU A 225 -1.52 12.19 -13.51
C GLU A 225 -1.43 10.72 -13.09
N LEU A 226 -0.35 10.33 -12.41
CA LEU A 226 -0.19 8.96 -11.93
C LEU A 226 -1.27 8.61 -10.89
N ALA A 227 -1.56 9.51 -9.94
CA ALA A 227 -2.60 9.29 -8.94
C ALA A 227 -3.98 9.08 -9.59
N LYS A 228 -4.36 9.92 -10.57
CA LYS A 228 -5.59 9.75 -11.35
C LYS A 228 -5.64 8.40 -12.06
N LYS A 229 -4.52 7.98 -12.66
CA LYS A 229 -4.41 6.69 -13.34
C LYS A 229 -4.65 5.53 -12.37
N LEU A 230 -4.03 5.59 -11.19
CA LEU A 230 -4.12 4.56 -10.15
C LEU A 230 -5.50 4.49 -9.48
N LEU A 231 -6.22 5.61 -9.40
CA LEU A 231 -7.53 5.70 -8.73
C LEU A 231 -8.71 5.48 -9.68
N LYS A 232 -8.44 5.28 -10.97
CA LYS A 232 -9.47 5.14 -12.02
C LYS A 232 -10.45 4.00 -11.77
N PHE A 233 -10.07 2.93 -11.06
CA PHE A 233 -10.97 1.82 -10.73
C PHE A 233 -12.18 2.24 -9.86
N ALA A 234 -12.09 3.37 -9.17
CA ALA A 234 -13.17 3.96 -8.40
C ALA A 234 -14.14 4.79 -9.25
N SER A 235 -14.28 4.48 -10.55
CA SER A 235 -14.88 5.33 -11.61
C SER A 235 -16.36 5.71 -11.47
N ASP A 236 -17.10 5.23 -10.46
CA ASP A 236 -18.37 5.87 -10.07
C ASP A 236 -18.14 7.29 -9.51
N VAL A 237 -16.90 7.60 -9.13
CA VAL A 237 -16.44 8.96 -8.96
C VAL A 237 -16.32 9.57 -10.35
N ASN A 238 -17.31 10.38 -10.74
CA ASN A 238 -17.22 11.33 -11.85
C ASN A 238 -16.11 12.37 -11.57
N MET A 239 -14.85 11.94 -11.58
CA MET A 239 -13.69 12.80 -11.68
C MET A 239 -13.65 13.32 -13.11
N THR A 240 -14.57 14.22 -13.44
CA THR A 240 -14.50 14.92 -14.72
C THR A 240 -13.15 15.60 -14.80
N ILE A 241 -12.59 15.68 -16.01
CA ILE A 241 -11.25 16.25 -16.27
C ILE A 241 -11.09 17.65 -15.63
N ASN A 242 -12.21 18.37 -15.47
CA ASN A 242 -12.27 19.73 -14.93
C ASN A 242 -12.50 19.80 -13.41
N THR A 243 -12.70 18.68 -12.72
CA THR A 243 -12.89 18.68 -11.26
C THR A 243 -11.59 19.12 -10.59
N PRO A 244 -11.58 20.15 -9.72
CA PRO A 244 -10.35 20.56 -9.04
C PRO A 244 -9.76 19.40 -8.19
N PRO A 245 -8.43 19.29 -8.06
CA PRO A 245 -7.80 18.12 -7.44
C PRO A 245 -8.25 17.85 -6.00
N TYR A 246 -8.53 18.91 -5.23
CA TYR A 246 -9.09 18.79 -3.88
C TYR A 246 -10.43 18.04 -3.84
N TYR A 247 -11.33 18.33 -4.78
CA TYR A 247 -12.62 17.63 -4.85
C TYR A 247 -12.44 16.19 -5.33
N GLN A 248 -11.49 15.92 -6.23
CA GLN A 248 -11.17 14.54 -6.62
C GLN A 248 -10.69 13.72 -5.42
N TYR A 249 -9.81 14.29 -4.60
CA TYR A 249 -9.40 13.67 -3.34
C TYR A 249 -10.60 13.39 -2.43
N LEU A 250 -11.44 14.39 -2.15
CA LEU A 250 -12.61 14.22 -1.29
C LEU A 250 -13.58 13.15 -1.80
N HIS A 251 -13.86 13.14 -3.10
CA HIS A 251 -14.73 12.14 -3.69
C HIS A 251 -14.17 10.73 -3.57
N PHE A 252 -12.86 10.55 -3.81
CA PHE A 252 -12.22 9.25 -3.62
C PHE A 252 -12.31 8.79 -2.17
N ILE A 253 -12.05 9.67 -1.20
CA ILE A 253 -12.15 9.34 0.22
C ILE A 253 -13.58 8.92 0.60
N SER A 254 -14.61 9.61 0.09
CA SER A 254 -16.01 9.22 0.31
C SER A 254 -16.31 7.86 -0.32
N TRP A 255 -15.93 7.68 -1.58
CA TRP A 255 -16.12 6.43 -2.31
C TRP A 255 -15.46 5.26 -1.59
N LEU A 256 -14.21 5.43 -1.14
CA LEU A 256 -13.50 4.39 -0.42
C LEU A 256 -14.21 4.04 0.89
N LYS A 257 -14.65 5.04 1.65
CA LYS A 257 -15.38 4.83 2.91
C LYS A 257 -16.67 4.04 2.71
N GLU A 258 -17.42 4.33 1.65
CA GLU A 258 -18.68 3.65 1.30
C GLU A 258 -18.46 2.23 0.76
N ASN A 259 -17.34 2.00 0.08
CA ASN A 259 -17.12 0.74 -0.64
C ASN A 259 -16.15 -0.22 0.07
N TYR A 260 -15.37 0.24 1.04
CA TYR A 260 -14.24 -0.50 1.64
C TYR A 260 -14.55 -1.96 2.01
N PHE A 261 -15.69 -2.20 2.67
CA PHE A 261 -16.09 -3.53 3.15
C PHE A 261 -16.58 -4.48 2.04
N TYR A 262 -16.76 -3.97 0.83
CA TYR A 262 -17.29 -4.67 -0.32
C TYR A 262 -16.25 -4.81 -1.44
N LEU A 263 -14.99 -4.46 -1.18
CA LEU A 263 -13.90 -4.55 -2.15
C LEU A 263 -13.28 -5.94 -2.19
N TYR A 264 -13.02 -6.41 -3.40
CA TYR A 264 -12.29 -7.63 -3.71
C TYR A 264 -11.05 -7.29 -4.54
N PHE A 265 -9.91 -7.89 -4.20
CA PHE A 265 -8.65 -7.72 -4.91
C PHE A 265 -8.60 -8.61 -6.16
N THR A 266 -8.51 -7.99 -7.34
CA THR A 266 -8.57 -8.71 -8.63
C THR A 266 -7.26 -9.45 -8.97
N GLY A 267 -6.14 -9.02 -8.40
CA GLY A 267 -4.81 -9.47 -8.81
C GLY A 267 -4.24 -8.75 -10.03
N GLU A 268 -4.99 -7.82 -10.64
CA GLU A 268 -4.50 -7.06 -11.80
C GLU A 268 -3.35 -6.11 -11.44
N SER A 269 -2.37 -5.98 -12.34
CA SER A 269 -1.23 -5.08 -12.17
C SER A 269 -0.73 -4.48 -13.49
N PHE A 270 0.17 -3.50 -13.38
CA PHE A 270 0.82 -2.88 -14.55
C PHE A 270 1.75 -3.81 -15.34
N GLN A 271 2.05 -5.00 -14.82
CA GLN A 271 2.78 -6.01 -15.56
C GLN A 271 1.90 -6.70 -16.61
N GLN A 272 0.57 -6.68 -16.43
CA GLN A 272 -0.40 -7.36 -17.30
C GLN A 272 -1.17 -6.39 -18.20
N THR A 273 -1.51 -5.21 -17.69
CA THR A 273 -2.34 -4.22 -18.40
C THR A 273 -1.89 -2.79 -18.07
N ASN A 274 -2.06 -1.86 -19.00
CA ASN A 274 -1.75 -0.45 -18.79
C ASN A 274 -2.81 0.30 -17.94
N GLN A 275 -3.94 -0.35 -17.64
CA GLN A 275 -5.05 0.17 -16.84
C GLN A 275 -5.57 -0.92 -15.88
N PRO A 276 -4.78 -1.32 -14.87
CA PRO A 276 -5.19 -2.35 -13.93
C PRO A 276 -6.35 -1.85 -13.06
N ILE A 277 -7.27 -2.77 -12.76
CA ILE A 277 -8.38 -2.55 -11.84
C ILE A 277 -8.06 -3.31 -10.56
N PRO A 278 -7.27 -2.76 -9.62
CA PRO A 278 -6.77 -3.51 -8.47
C PRO A 278 -7.89 -4.02 -7.54
N TYR A 279 -9.00 -3.28 -7.47
CA TYR A 279 -10.17 -3.68 -6.69
C TYR A 279 -11.47 -3.47 -7.45
N VAL A 280 -12.44 -4.35 -7.16
CA VAL A 280 -13.82 -4.25 -7.65
C VAL A 280 -14.79 -4.31 -6.48
N VAL A 281 -15.88 -3.55 -6.57
CA VAL A 281 -16.98 -3.59 -5.60
C VAL A 281 -17.87 -4.79 -5.91
N VAL A 282 -18.06 -5.67 -4.93
CA VAL A 282 -19.01 -6.77 -5.01
C VAL A 282 -20.41 -6.22 -4.77
N LEU A 283 -21.13 -5.93 -5.85
CA LEU A 283 -22.44 -5.26 -5.79
C LEU A 283 -23.45 -6.06 -4.96
N GLU A 284 -23.49 -7.38 -5.09
CA GLU A 284 -24.40 -8.23 -4.30
C GLU A 284 -24.16 -8.08 -2.79
N ALA A 285 -22.90 -8.03 -2.39
CA ALA A 285 -22.53 -7.88 -0.99
C ALA A 285 -22.91 -6.49 -0.47
N LYS A 286 -22.64 -5.43 -1.26
CA LYS A 286 -23.03 -4.06 -0.91
C LYS A 286 -24.55 -3.88 -0.89
N TYR A 287 -25.29 -4.51 -1.80
CA TYR A 287 -26.75 -4.54 -1.82
C TYR A 287 -27.33 -5.22 -0.57
N LEU A 288 -26.72 -6.31 -0.08
CA LEU A 288 -27.11 -6.93 1.19
C LEU A 288 -26.48 -6.27 2.43
N ASN A 289 -25.61 -5.27 2.25
CA ASN A 289 -24.78 -4.68 3.30
C ASN A 289 -23.96 -5.71 4.12
N LYS A 290 -23.41 -6.73 3.44
CA LYS A 290 -22.58 -7.79 4.05
C LYS A 290 -21.11 -7.67 3.64
N VAL A 291 -20.19 -7.98 4.55
CA VAL A 291 -18.74 -7.82 4.30
C VAL A 291 -18.21 -8.94 3.40
N VAL A 292 -17.26 -8.63 2.52
CA VAL A 292 -16.58 -9.62 1.66
C VAL A 292 -15.15 -9.92 2.09
N SER A 293 -14.71 -11.12 1.74
CA SER A 293 -13.30 -11.50 1.75
C SER A 293 -12.55 -10.71 0.67
N ILE A 294 -11.50 -9.98 1.06
CA ILE A 294 -10.66 -9.24 0.12
C ILE A 294 -10.00 -10.16 -0.93
N ASP A 295 -9.68 -11.40 -0.55
CA ASP A 295 -8.99 -12.36 -1.41
C ASP A 295 -9.91 -13.07 -2.41
N THR A 296 -11.18 -13.27 -2.05
CA THR A 296 -12.09 -14.14 -2.84
C THR A 296 -13.34 -13.44 -3.34
N GLY A 297 -13.66 -12.26 -2.81
CA GLY A 297 -14.91 -11.54 -3.08
C GLY A 297 -16.17 -12.23 -2.54
N LYS A 298 -16.03 -13.36 -1.84
CA LYS A 298 -17.17 -14.04 -1.22
C LYS A 298 -17.61 -13.29 0.02
N ILE A 299 -18.93 -13.23 0.22
CA ILE A 299 -19.53 -12.74 1.46
C ILE A 299 -19.07 -13.63 2.61
N LEU A 300 -18.56 -13.01 3.68
CA LEU A 300 -17.99 -13.72 4.84
C LEU A 300 -19.08 -14.30 5.74
N GLU A 301 -20.22 -13.62 5.81
CA GLU A 301 -21.37 -14.01 6.61
C GLU A 301 -22.18 -15.11 5.91
N SER A 302 -22.78 -16.00 6.69
CA SER A 302 -23.73 -16.97 6.16
C SER A 302 -24.95 -16.27 5.55
N LEU A 303 -25.38 -16.74 4.38
CA LEU A 303 -26.57 -16.24 3.71
C LEU A 303 -27.80 -17.04 4.17
N SER A 304 -28.86 -16.35 4.53
CA SER A 304 -30.19 -16.93 4.74
C SER A 304 -30.84 -17.31 3.40
N GLU A 305 -31.89 -18.13 3.42
CA GLU A 305 -32.68 -18.42 2.21
C GLU A 305 -33.21 -17.15 1.54
N ASN A 306 -33.62 -16.17 2.36
CA ASN A 306 -34.07 -14.87 1.88
C ASN A 306 -32.93 -14.09 1.18
N ASP A 307 -31.74 -14.05 1.77
CA ASP A 307 -30.56 -13.41 1.15
C ASP A 307 -30.25 -14.03 -0.22
N VAL A 308 -30.34 -15.36 -0.32
CA VAL A 308 -30.10 -16.09 -1.57
C VAL A 308 -31.15 -15.73 -2.62
N ASN A 309 -32.43 -15.66 -2.23
CA ASN A 309 -33.52 -15.24 -3.13
C ASN A 309 -33.36 -13.79 -3.59
N CYS A 310 -33.02 -12.86 -2.69
CA CYS A 310 -32.75 -11.46 -3.01
C CYS A 310 -31.60 -11.36 -4.04
N ILE A 311 -30.48 -12.05 -3.80
CA ILE A 311 -29.34 -12.08 -4.74
C ILE A 311 -29.77 -12.64 -6.09
N TYR A 312 -30.55 -13.73 -6.11
CA TYR A 312 -31.03 -14.34 -7.35
C TYR A 312 -31.84 -13.34 -8.18
N THR A 313 -32.80 -12.65 -7.56
CA THR A 313 -33.59 -11.63 -8.26
C THR A 313 -32.74 -10.44 -8.70
N PHE A 314 -31.81 -9.99 -7.86
CA PHE A 314 -30.93 -8.85 -8.11
C PHE A 314 -29.98 -9.09 -9.29
N ARG A 315 -29.45 -10.30 -9.43
CA ARG A 315 -28.54 -10.68 -10.52
C ARG A 315 -29.18 -10.62 -11.90
N ASN A 316 -30.49 -10.83 -11.98
CA ASN A 316 -31.25 -10.81 -13.24
C ASN A 316 -31.56 -9.38 -13.73
N LEU A 317 -31.21 -8.35 -12.96
CA LEU A 317 -31.38 -6.95 -13.34
C LEU A 317 -30.22 -6.44 -14.20
N ASP A 318 -30.47 -5.39 -14.97
CA ASP A 318 -29.42 -4.68 -15.71
C ASP A 318 -28.43 -3.98 -14.76
N GLN A 319 -27.22 -3.72 -15.26
CA GLN A 319 -26.14 -3.18 -14.45
C GLN A 319 -26.48 -1.83 -13.80
N ASN A 320 -27.17 -0.93 -14.50
CA ASN A 320 -27.50 0.39 -13.96
C ASN A 320 -28.48 0.26 -12.80
N THR A 321 -29.53 -0.54 -12.97
CA THR A 321 -30.50 -0.81 -11.90
C THR A 321 -29.83 -1.44 -10.68
N ARG A 322 -28.89 -2.39 -10.88
CA ARG A 322 -28.13 -2.98 -9.77
C ARG A 322 -27.32 -1.95 -9.01
N ILE A 323 -26.63 -1.04 -9.70
CA ILE A 323 -25.84 0.03 -9.07
C ILE A 323 -26.75 0.96 -8.24
N ILE A 324 -27.91 1.35 -8.80
CA ILE A 324 -28.90 2.19 -8.11
C ILE A 324 -29.37 1.51 -6.82
N LEU A 325 -29.83 0.25 -6.91
CA LEU A 325 -30.31 -0.52 -5.76
C LEU A 325 -29.21 -0.72 -4.72
N THR A 326 -27.98 -0.98 -5.16
CA THR A 326 -26.83 -1.17 -4.27
C THR A 326 -26.54 0.10 -3.46
N ASN A 327 -26.47 1.24 -4.13
CA ASN A 327 -26.17 2.52 -3.47
C ASN A 327 -27.33 2.96 -2.56
N PHE A 328 -28.57 2.78 -3.00
CA PHE A 328 -29.75 3.06 -2.18
C PHE A 328 -29.83 2.16 -0.96
N SER A 329 -29.63 0.85 -1.12
CA SER A 329 -29.60 -0.12 -0.02
C SER A 329 -28.56 0.25 1.03
N HIS A 330 -27.34 0.57 0.61
CA HIS A 330 -26.27 1.01 1.50
C HIS A 330 -26.64 2.29 2.26
N PHE A 331 -27.14 3.30 1.54
CA PHE A 331 -27.62 4.53 2.15
C PHE A 331 -28.71 4.26 3.20
N LEU A 332 -29.70 3.44 2.85
CA LEU A 332 -30.85 3.16 3.68
C LEU A 332 -30.46 2.41 4.95
N ARG A 333 -29.61 1.39 4.85
CA ARG A 333 -29.07 0.65 6.01
C ARG A 333 -28.42 1.57 7.04
N HIS A 334 -27.73 2.62 6.59
CA HIS A 334 -27.06 3.57 7.47
C HIS A 334 -27.98 4.67 8.02
N LYS A 335 -29.14 4.90 7.39
CA LYS A 335 -30.12 5.91 7.80
C LYS A 335 -31.19 5.34 8.70
N ASP A 336 -31.76 4.20 8.32
CA ASP A 336 -32.84 3.52 9.01
C ASP A 336 -32.77 2.01 8.74
N ASP A 337 -32.26 1.27 9.72
CA ASP A 337 -32.06 -0.17 9.64
C ASP A 337 -33.36 -0.97 9.55
N GLN A 338 -34.42 -0.47 10.20
CA GLN A 338 -35.72 -1.13 10.22
C GLN A 338 -36.40 -0.98 8.86
N PHE A 339 -36.38 0.25 8.33
CA PHE A 339 -36.93 0.51 7.02
C PHE A 339 -36.12 -0.18 5.92
N TRP A 340 -34.79 -0.25 6.05
CA TRP A 340 -33.95 -1.04 5.16
C TRP A 340 -34.36 -2.51 5.13
N THR A 341 -34.56 -3.13 6.29
CA THR A 341 -34.97 -4.53 6.39
C THR A 341 -36.33 -4.76 5.72
N HIS A 342 -37.29 -3.84 5.95
CA HIS A 342 -38.60 -3.90 5.30
C HIS A 342 -38.49 -3.77 3.77
N TRP A 343 -37.72 -2.79 3.30
CA TRP A 343 -37.48 -2.53 1.88
C TRP A 343 -36.80 -3.72 1.20
N LEU A 344 -35.78 -4.32 1.81
CA LEU A 344 -35.07 -5.47 1.24
C LEU A 344 -35.98 -6.69 1.06
N ASN A 345 -37.00 -6.82 1.91
CA ASN A 345 -38.00 -7.89 1.86
C ASN A 345 -39.20 -7.57 0.95
N SER A 346 -39.28 -6.36 0.39
CA SER A 346 -40.31 -5.99 -0.57
C SER A 346 -40.02 -6.57 -1.96
N THR A 347 -41.02 -6.55 -2.85
CA THR A 347 -40.84 -7.07 -4.21
C THR A 347 -39.77 -6.27 -4.97
N ILE A 348 -39.08 -6.90 -5.91
CA ILE A 348 -38.00 -6.22 -6.64
C ILE A 348 -38.51 -4.98 -7.41
N SER A 349 -39.76 -5.00 -7.86
CA SER A 349 -40.42 -3.85 -8.50
C SER A 349 -40.62 -2.68 -7.55
N GLU A 350 -41.06 -2.94 -6.31
CA GLU A 350 -41.17 -1.91 -5.27
C GLU A 350 -39.80 -1.35 -4.91
N GLN A 351 -38.79 -2.23 -4.78
CA GLN A 351 -37.43 -1.81 -4.48
C GLN A 351 -36.88 -0.82 -5.52
N ILE A 352 -37.05 -1.15 -6.81
CA ILE A 352 -36.62 -0.32 -7.93
C ILE A 352 -37.37 1.02 -7.92
N MET A 353 -38.70 1.00 -7.72
CA MET A 353 -39.51 2.21 -7.68
C MET A 353 -39.06 3.15 -6.56
N THR A 354 -38.88 2.63 -5.34
CA THR A 354 -38.41 3.44 -4.19
C THR A 354 -37.02 4.02 -4.44
N ALA A 355 -36.09 3.22 -4.96
CA ALA A 355 -34.71 3.67 -5.21
C ALA A 355 -34.62 4.70 -6.34
N LYS A 356 -35.43 4.56 -7.40
CA LYS A 356 -35.51 5.53 -8.50
C LYS A 356 -36.11 6.87 -8.06
N ASN A 357 -37.17 6.82 -7.26
CA ASN A 357 -37.77 8.02 -6.66
C ASN A 357 -36.77 8.78 -5.77
N TRP A 358 -35.92 8.06 -5.03
CA TRP A 358 -34.84 8.65 -4.23
C TRP A 358 -33.80 9.40 -5.10
N LEU A 359 -33.49 8.89 -6.29
CA LEU A 359 -32.58 9.56 -7.24
C LEU A 359 -33.24 10.69 -8.03
N GLY A 360 -34.56 10.86 -7.95
CA GLY A 360 -35.31 11.80 -8.79
C GLY A 360 -35.36 11.40 -10.27
N VAL A 361 -35.19 10.10 -10.56
CA VAL A 361 -35.23 9.55 -11.93
C VAL A 361 -36.56 8.82 -12.09
N SER A 362 -37.53 9.45 -12.77
CA SER A 362 -38.83 8.86 -13.08
C SER A 362 -38.73 7.83 -14.21
#